data_AF-A0A4S0N2J1-F1
#
_entry.id   AF-A0A4S0N2J1-F1
#
_cell.length_a   1.000
_cell.length_b   1.000
_cell.length_c   1.000
_cell.angle_alpha   90.00
_cell.angle_beta   90.00
_cell.angle_gamma   90.00
#
_symmetry.space_group_name_H-M   'P 1'
#
loop_
_entity.id
_entity.type
_entity.pdbx_description
1 polymer ?
#
loop_
_entity_poly.entity_id
_entity_poly.type
_entity_poly.pdbx_seq_one_letter_code
_entity_poly.pdbx_strand_id
1 'polypeptide(L)'
;ATDSGDVPIRIRGDVDEAIPSATSQIVEALVRFSSLTGDSDLWDRALTTAENAMGRAAQQAYGQAGIVNACAMAIEPLKLVLVDNPASPALIPVANRSPDPRRVDSVVAIGSDTNRPL
;
A
#
# COMPACT_ATOMS: atom_id res chain seq x y z
N ALA A 1 -15.28 -11.08 14.34
CA ALA A 1 -16.27 -12.08 14.77
C ALA A 1 -15.58 -13.44 14.83
N THR A 2 -15.07 -13.80 16.02
CA THR A 2 -14.35 -15.07 16.28
C THR A 2 -15.32 -16.13 16.87
N ASP A 3 -16.54 -15.72 17.13
CA ASP A 3 -17.55 -16.30 18.03
C ASP A 3 -18.67 -17.11 17.35
N SER A 4 -18.68 -17.25 16.02
CA SER A 4 -19.64 -18.14 15.35
C SER A 4 -19.15 -19.59 15.36
N GLY A 5 -19.66 -20.37 16.32
CA GLY A 5 -19.42 -21.81 16.45
C GLY A 5 -20.02 -22.66 15.31
N ASP A 6 -20.99 -22.12 14.58
CA ASP A 6 -21.76 -22.83 13.55
C ASP A 6 -21.10 -22.80 12.16
N VAL A 7 -19.87 -22.28 12.06
CA VAL A 7 -19.14 -22.17 10.78
C VAL A 7 -18.03 -23.23 10.74
N PRO A 8 -18.26 -24.40 10.11
CA PRO A 8 -17.32 -25.53 10.14
C PRO A 8 -16.05 -25.29 9.31
N ILE A 9 -16.10 -24.41 8.31
CA ILE A 9 -14.95 -24.01 7.48
C ILE A 9 -14.97 -22.50 7.31
N ARG A 10 -13.84 -21.84 7.60
CA ARG A 10 -13.65 -20.40 7.42
C ARG A 10 -12.62 -20.15 6.32
N ILE A 11 -13.08 -20.00 5.09
CA ILE A 11 -12.19 -19.66 3.97
C ILE A 11 -11.85 -18.18 4.09
N ARG A 12 -10.61 -17.87 4.44
CA ARG A 12 -10.03 -16.55 4.14
C ARG A 12 -9.42 -16.67 2.76
N GLY A 13 -9.73 -15.74 1.86
CA GLY A 13 -9.10 -15.62 0.55
C GLY A 13 -7.64 -15.17 0.66
N ASP A 14 -6.84 -15.84 1.49
CA ASP A 14 -5.43 -15.54 1.73
C ASP A 14 -4.56 -16.14 0.62
N VAL A 15 -5.05 -17.18 -0.07
CA VAL A 15 -4.37 -17.88 -1.16
C VAL A 15 -4.51 -17.08 -2.45
N ASP A 16 -3.37 -16.79 -3.09
CA ASP A 16 -3.32 -16.28 -4.46
C ASP A 16 -3.61 -17.38 -5.48
N GLU A 17 -4.60 -17.16 -6.33
CA GLU A 17 -4.93 -18.03 -7.47
C GLU A 17 -5.11 -17.17 -8.74
N ALA A 18 -6.18 -17.39 -9.52
CA ALA A 18 -6.57 -16.47 -10.59
C ALA A 18 -7.02 -15.10 -10.05
N ILE A 19 -7.37 -15.04 -8.76
CA ILE A 19 -7.73 -13.81 -8.05
C ILE A 19 -6.65 -13.55 -7.00
N PRO A 20 -6.12 -12.32 -6.89
CA PRO A 20 -5.14 -11.98 -5.88
C PRO A 20 -5.71 -12.12 -4.46
N SER A 21 -4.85 -12.49 -3.51
CA SER A 21 -5.17 -12.61 -2.09
C SER A 21 -5.88 -11.36 -1.57
N ALA A 22 -7.04 -11.53 -0.94
CA ALA A 22 -7.75 -10.43 -0.31
C ALA A 22 -6.91 -9.78 0.81
N THR A 23 -6.16 -10.61 1.55
CA THR A 23 -5.27 -10.13 2.60
C THR A 23 -4.11 -9.32 2.02
N SER A 24 -3.50 -9.76 0.91
CA SER A 24 -2.43 -8.95 0.29
C SER A 24 -2.94 -7.59 -0.17
N GLN A 25 -4.09 -7.56 -0.83
CA GLN A 25 -4.70 -6.32 -1.32
C GLN A 25 -5.01 -5.35 -0.17
N ILE A 26 -5.49 -5.85 0.96
CA ILE A 26 -5.71 -5.05 2.18
C ILE A 26 -4.40 -4.46 2.70
N VAL A 27 -3.34 -5.27 2.80
CA VAL A 27 -2.03 -4.79 3.27
C VAL A 27 -1.45 -3.75 2.32
N GLU A 28 -1.46 -4.00 1.01
CA GLU A 28 -1.00 -3.04 -0.01
C GLU A 28 -1.78 -1.72 0.02
N ALA A 29 -3.09 -1.78 0.27
CA ALA A 29 -3.91 -0.59 0.41
C ALA A 29 -3.54 0.21 1.66
N LEU A 30 -3.35 -0.45 2.81
CA LEU A 30 -2.95 0.18 4.06
C LEU A 30 -1.56 0.84 3.96
N VAL A 31 -0.59 0.16 3.35
CA VAL A 31 0.76 0.68 3.13
C VAL A 31 0.73 1.91 2.22
N ARG A 32 0.00 1.84 1.10
CA ARG A 32 -0.11 2.98 0.18
C ARG A 32 -0.86 4.15 0.82
N PHE A 33 -1.92 3.88 1.58
CA PHE A 33 -2.70 4.91 2.24
C PHE A 33 -1.89 5.63 3.33
N SER A 34 -1.21 4.88 4.21
CA SER A 34 -0.33 5.47 5.23
C SER A 34 0.84 6.25 4.60
N SER A 35 1.44 5.74 3.52
CA SER A 35 2.50 6.43 2.78
C SER A 35 2.01 7.73 2.11
N LEU A 36 0.74 7.77 1.69
CA LEU A 36 0.11 8.96 1.13
C LEU A 36 -0.11 10.03 2.20
N THR A 37 -0.73 9.64 3.33
CA THR A 37 -1.11 10.57 4.41
C THR A 37 0.06 11.01 5.27
N GLY A 38 1.09 10.17 5.41
CA GLY A 38 2.19 10.39 6.35
C GLY A 38 1.79 10.22 7.83
N ASP A 39 0.65 9.58 8.09
CA ASP A 39 0.14 9.32 9.43
C ASP A 39 0.81 8.08 10.04
N SER A 40 1.50 8.26 11.17
CA SER A 40 2.23 7.20 11.87
C SER A 40 1.32 6.12 12.43
N ASP A 41 0.11 6.46 12.89
CA ASP A 41 -0.80 5.47 13.47
C ASP A 41 -1.34 4.54 12.38
N LEU A 42 -1.57 5.10 11.19
CA LEU A 42 -1.93 4.30 10.01
C LEU A 42 -0.77 3.43 9.54
N TRP A 43 0.47 3.92 9.64
CA TRP A 43 1.66 3.15 9.32
C TRP A 43 1.84 1.96 10.27
N ASP A 44 1.75 2.18 11.59
CA ASP A 44 1.86 1.12 12.59
C ASP A 44 0.79 0.05 12.42
N ARG A 45 -0.44 0.49 12.08
CA ARG A 45 -1.53 -0.43 11.74
C ARG A 45 -1.24 -1.23 10.47
N ALA A 46 -0.68 -0.60 9.43
CA ALA A 46 -0.30 -1.29 8.20
C ALA A 46 0.76 -2.36 8.47
N LEU A 47 1.80 -2.03 9.24
CA LEU A 47 2.88 -2.94 9.60
C LEU A 47 2.38 -4.10 10.46
N THR A 48 1.60 -3.81 11.51
CA THR A 48 0.98 -4.85 12.36
C THR A 48 0.10 -5.80 11.54
N THR A 49 -0.64 -5.28 10.54
CA THR A 49 -1.47 -6.10 9.66
C THR A 49 -0.62 -6.99 8.76
N ALA A 50 0.48 -6.44 8.20
CA ALA A 50 1.44 -7.18 7.38
C ALA A 50 2.14 -8.30 8.16
N GLU A 51 2.59 -8.03 9.38
CA GLU A 51 3.21 -9.03 10.27
C GLU A 51 2.25 -10.19 10.57
N ASN A 52 1.01 -9.87 10.95
CA ASN A 52 -0.02 -10.87 11.19
C ASN A 52 -0.34 -11.69 9.94
N ALA A 53 -0.32 -11.07 8.75
CA ALA A 53 -0.51 -11.77 7.48
C ALA A 53 0.66 -12.71 7.17
N MET A 54 1.90 -12.23 7.34
CA MET A 54 3.10 -13.02 7.11
C MET A 54 3.20 -14.22 8.07
N GLY A 55 2.88 -14.02 9.35
CA GLY A 55 2.87 -15.11 10.33
C GLY A 55 1.92 -16.25 9.96
N ARG A 56 0.78 -15.95 9.33
CA ARG A 56 -0.13 -16.96 8.79
C ARG A 56 0.39 -17.60 7.50
N ALA A 57 0.89 -16.78 6.57
CA ALA A 57 1.44 -17.25 5.31
C ALA A 57 2.65 -18.19 5.50
N ALA A 58 3.42 -18.03 6.58
CA ALA A 58 4.50 -18.96 6.95
C ALA A 58 4.01 -20.39 7.23
N GLN A 59 2.73 -20.58 7.54
CA GLN A 59 2.11 -21.89 7.77
C GLN A 59 1.34 -22.41 6.56
N GLN A 60 1.29 -21.66 5.45
CA GLN A 60 0.62 -22.07 4.22
C GLN A 60 1.58 -22.86 3.33
N ALA A 61 1.06 -23.90 2.68
CA ALA A 61 1.86 -24.72 1.76
C ALA A 61 2.08 -24.04 0.40
N TYR A 62 1.13 -23.23 -0.06
CA TYR A 62 1.15 -22.54 -1.35
C TYR A 62 0.22 -21.32 -1.34
N GLY A 63 0.38 -20.43 -2.34
CA GLY A 63 -0.49 -19.27 -2.55
C GLY A 63 -0.18 -18.04 -1.70
N GLN A 64 1.04 -17.93 -1.18
CA GLN A 64 1.47 -16.80 -0.34
C GLN A 64 2.14 -15.64 -1.10
N ALA A 65 2.21 -15.68 -2.43
CA ALA A 65 3.03 -14.77 -3.23
C ALA A 65 2.62 -13.29 -3.09
N GLY A 66 1.32 -13.02 -3.10
CA GLY A 66 0.73 -11.70 -2.89
C GLY A 66 0.99 -11.21 -1.47
N ILE A 67 0.86 -12.06 -0.44
CA ILE A 67 1.19 -11.66 0.94
C ILE A 67 2.67 -11.29 1.05
N VAL A 68 3.58 -12.09 0.45
CA VAL A 68 5.01 -11.79 0.41
C VAL A 68 5.28 -10.46 -0.31
N ASN A 69 4.64 -10.21 -1.45
CA ASN A 69 4.76 -8.93 -2.16
C ASN A 69 4.27 -7.74 -1.32
N ALA A 70 3.12 -7.87 -0.67
CA ALA A 70 2.55 -6.84 0.18
C ALA A 70 3.45 -6.52 1.38
N CYS A 71 4.05 -7.54 2.00
CA CYS A 71 5.04 -7.37 3.05
C CYS A 71 6.32 -6.71 2.54
N ALA A 72 6.80 -7.03 1.34
CA ALA A 72 7.93 -6.35 0.73
C ALA A 72 7.64 -4.86 0.51
N MET A 73 6.42 -4.51 0.06
CA MET A 73 5.99 -3.11 -0.05
C MET A 73 5.92 -2.38 1.30
N ALA A 74 5.57 -3.09 2.39
CA ALA A 74 5.57 -2.52 3.73
C ALA A 74 6.99 -2.24 4.26
N ILE A 75 7.98 -3.08 3.88
CA ILE A 75 9.38 -2.91 4.28
C ILE A 75 10.03 -1.76 3.49
N GLU A 76 9.76 -1.68 2.19
CA GLU A 76 10.33 -0.69 1.29
C GLU A 76 9.23 0.08 0.54
N PRO A 77 8.51 1.00 1.24
CA PRO A 77 7.47 1.80 0.62
C PRO A 77 8.06 2.80 -0.37
N LEU A 78 7.47 2.90 -1.57
CA LEU A 78 7.94 3.80 -2.62
C LEU A 78 6.99 5.00 -2.80
N LYS A 79 7.55 6.21 -2.73
CA LYS A 79 6.81 7.47 -2.93
C LYS A 79 7.51 8.35 -3.97
N LEU A 80 6.75 8.83 -4.94
CA LEU A 80 7.19 9.84 -5.91
C LEU A 80 6.55 11.18 -5.56
N VAL A 81 7.39 12.21 -5.41
CA VAL A 81 6.93 13.58 -5.19
C VAL A 81 7.13 14.36 -6.48
N LEU A 82 6.04 14.91 -7.01
CA LEU A 82 6.02 15.75 -8.20
C LEU A 82 5.82 17.20 -7.78
N VAL A 83 6.87 18.00 -7.91
CA VAL A 83 6.82 19.45 -7.66
C VAL A 83 6.54 20.15 -8.98
N ASP A 84 5.32 20.67 -9.17
CA ASP A 84 4.87 21.15 -10.47
C ASP A 84 3.93 22.36 -10.36
N ASN A 85 3.69 23.06 -11.46
CA ASN A 85 2.68 24.10 -11.53
C ASN A 85 1.29 23.47 -11.73
N PRO A 86 0.35 23.59 -10.79
CA PRO A 86 -0.99 22.99 -10.93
C PRO A 86 -1.78 23.53 -12.14
N ALA A 87 -1.50 24.77 -12.56
CA ALA A 87 -2.16 25.38 -13.72
C ALA A 87 -1.60 24.87 -15.06
N SER A 88 -0.41 24.27 -15.06
CA SER A 88 0.24 23.74 -16.26
C SER A 88 1.19 22.60 -15.89
N PRO A 89 0.65 21.40 -15.56
CA PRO A 89 1.45 20.30 -15.04
C PRO A 89 2.28 19.65 -16.15
N ALA A 90 3.61 19.78 -16.07
CA ALA A 90 4.55 19.19 -17.00
C ALA A 90 5.01 17.77 -16.60
N LEU A 91 5.00 17.44 -15.31
CA LEU A 91 5.59 16.21 -14.76
C LEU A 91 4.61 15.04 -14.67
N ILE A 92 3.30 15.30 -14.51
CA ILE A 92 2.28 14.24 -14.46
C ILE A 92 2.32 13.35 -15.72
N PRO A 93 2.35 13.90 -16.95
CA PRO A 93 2.45 13.07 -18.16
C PRO A 93 3.75 12.26 -18.22
N VAL A 94 4.84 12.76 -17.63
CA VAL A 94 6.12 12.05 -17.58
C VAL A 94 6.03 10.85 -16.63
N ALA A 95 5.48 11.06 -15.42
CA ALA A 95 5.30 10.01 -14.43
C ALA A 95 4.40 8.87 -14.94
N ASN A 96 3.35 9.21 -15.71
CA ASN A 96 2.43 8.23 -16.29
C ASN A 96 3.06 7.34 -17.40
N ARG A 97 4.19 7.74 -17.99
CA ARG A 97 4.92 6.91 -18.97
C ARG A 97 5.76 5.82 -18.33
N SER A 98 6.03 5.92 -17.03
CA SER A 98 6.76 4.92 -16.25
C SER A 98 5.96 4.57 -15.00
N PRO A 99 4.81 3.87 -15.15
CA PRO A 99 4.00 3.46 -14.02
C PRO A 99 4.74 2.39 -13.20
N ASP A 100 4.77 2.56 -11.89
CA ASP A 100 5.21 1.51 -10.95
C ASP A 100 4.04 1.23 -9.99
N PRO A 101 3.45 0.02 -10.00
CA PRO A 101 2.28 -0.31 -9.17
C PRO A 101 2.55 -0.27 -7.66
N ARG A 102 3.83 -0.27 -7.25
CA ARG A 102 4.24 -0.19 -5.83
C ARG A 102 4.29 1.25 -5.33
N ARG A 103 4.24 2.23 -6.24
CA ARG A 103 4.49 3.65 -5.97
C ARG A 103 3.21 4.39 -5.61
N VAL A 104 3.34 5.35 -4.72
CA VAL A 104 2.32 6.39 -4.48
C VAL A 104 2.86 7.73 -4.97
N ASP A 105 2.04 8.45 -5.73
CA ASP A 105 2.41 9.75 -6.31
C ASP A 105 1.77 10.88 -5.50
N SER A 106 2.56 11.87 -5.12
CA SER A 106 2.11 13.08 -4.43
C SER A 106 2.49 14.30 -5.27
N VAL A 107 1.50 15.10 -5.64
CA VAL A 107 1.71 16.34 -6.41
C VAL A 107 1.69 17.51 -5.44
N VAL A 108 2.73 18.32 -5.48
CA VAL A 108 2.87 19.54 -4.68
C VAL A 108 3.16 20.72 -5.60
N ALA A 109 2.64 21.90 -5.25
CA ALA A 109 2.87 23.11 -6.03
C ALA A 109 4.33 23.57 -5.93
N ILE A 110 4.84 24.22 -6.98
CA ILE A 110 6.13 24.93 -6.92
C ILE A 110 6.03 26.07 -5.91
N GLY A 111 6.88 26.02 -4.89
CA GLY A 111 6.92 26.99 -3.79
C GLY A 111 5.84 26.75 -2.73
N SER A 112 6.17 27.04 -1.47
CA SER A 112 5.17 27.25 -0.42
C SER A 112 4.86 28.74 -0.34
N ASP A 113 3.67 29.11 0.13
CA ASP A 113 3.35 30.52 0.44
C ASP A 113 4.37 31.15 1.41
N THR A 114 5.08 30.33 2.18
CA THR A 114 6.14 30.72 3.12
C THR A 114 7.46 31.14 2.48
N ASN A 115 7.70 30.81 1.20
CA ASN A 115 8.99 31.00 0.51
C ASN A 115 8.94 32.02 -0.64
N ARG A 116 7.92 32.89 -0.69
CA ARG A 116 7.93 34.02 -1.62
C ARG A 116 8.95 35.07 -1.15
N PRO A 117 9.82 35.59 -2.04
CA PRO A 117 10.59 36.77 -1.71
C PRO A 117 9.62 37.94 -1.40
N LEU A 118 9.90 38.68 -0.33
CA LEU A 118 9.22 39.93 0.03
C LEU A 118 9.28 40.94 -1.12
#